data_AF-A0A146KQG3-F1
#
_entry.id   AF-A0A146KQG3-F1
#
_cell.length_a   1.000
_cell.length_b   1.000
_cell.length_c   1.000
_cell.angle_alpha   90.00
_cell.angle_beta   90.00
_cell.angle_gamma   90.00
#
_symmetry.space_group_name_H-M   'P 1'
#
loop_
_entity.id
_entity.type
_entity.pdbx_description
1 polymer ?
#
loop_
_entity_poly.entity_id
_entity_poly.type
_entity_poly.pdbx_seq_one_letter_code
_entity_poly.pdbx_strand_id
1 'polypeptide(L)'
;EVDAEEYICNEHQTPERCSATTPVCECTHIVELPLKSSVEIILINKDKYSSNDHVFHLHGHSFRAVGIAQNVKDADIESIKELDKRGELMERNLVTAVEKDTITVPKDGAVALRFMATSPGYWLLHDQSASHWASGLDILFKVGETSDLPPVPEHFPKCGSWVGPQFFLI
;
A
#
# COMPACT_ATOMS: atom_id res chain seq x y z
N GLU A 1 5.42 -8.54 -27.53
CA GLU A 1 4.57 -8.13 -26.40
C GLU A 1 5.29 -8.51 -25.13
N VAL A 2 5.34 -7.59 -24.17
CA VAL A 2 5.79 -7.90 -22.81
C VAL A 2 4.54 -8.35 -22.07
N ASP A 3 4.55 -9.55 -21.49
CA ASP A 3 3.44 -10.02 -20.69
C ASP A 3 3.38 -9.21 -19.38
N ALA A 4 2.32 -8.42 -19.21
CA ALA A 4 2.16 -7.57 -18.03
C ALA A 4 1.99 -8.40 -16.74
N GLU A 5 1.51 -9.64 -16.86
CA GLU A 5 1.31 -10.54 -15.71
C GLU A 5 2.65 -10.99 -15.11
N GLU A 6 3.74 -10.98 -15.89
CA GLU A 6 5.10 -11.29 -15.38
C GLU A 6 5.65 -10.22 -14.43
N TYR A 7 5.05 -9.02 -14.41
CA TYR A 7 5.50 -7.90 -13.57
C TYR A 7 4.64 -7.67 -12.33
N ILE A 8 3.47 -8.30 -12.26
CA ILE A 8 2.57 -8.21 -11.12
C ILE A 8 2.98 -9.23 -10.05
N CYS A 9 2.94 -8.81 -8.80
CA CYS A 9 3.17 -9.68 -7.66
C CYS A 9 2.15 -9.46 -6.54
N ASN A 10 1.96 -10.48 -5.72
CA ASN A 10 1.12 -10.44 -4.52
C ASN A 10 1.60 -11.51 -3.53
N GLU A 11 0.85 -11.75 -2.44
CA GLU A 11 1.18 -12.77 -1.43
C GLU A 11 1.27 -14.19 -1.99
N HIS A 12 0.53 -14.51 -3.05
CA HIS A 12 0.43 -15.84 -3.64
C HIS A 12 1.26 -16.02 -4.91
N GLN A 13 1.66 -14.92 -5.56
CA GLN A 13 2.37 -14.91 -6.83
C GLN A 13 3.59 -14.01 -6.74
N THR A 14 4.76 -14.65 -6.74
CA THR A 14 6.07 -14.00 -6.81
C THR A 14 6.67 -14.26 -8.19
N PRO A 15 7.08 -13.24 -8.96
CA PRO A 15 7.71 -13.43 -10.26
C PRO A 15 8.96 -14.30 -10.20
N GLU A 16 9.23 -15.13 -11.22
CA GLU A 16 10.40 -16.03 -11.23
C GLU A 16 11.75 -15.30 -11.06
N ARG A 17 11.82 -14.04 -11.52
CA ARG A 17 13.00 -13.17 -11.34
C ARG A 17 13.30 -12.84 -9.87
N CYS A 18 12.28 -12.94 -9.01
CA CYS A 18 12.38 -12.73 -7.58
C CYS A 18 12.77 -14.05 -6.90
N SER A 19 14.05 -14.38 -7.01
CA SER A 19 14.69 -15.56 -6.42
C SER A 19 15.29 -15.23 -5.05
N ALA A 20 15.50 -16.24 -4.20
CA ALA A 20 16.26 -16.12 -2.96
C ALA A 20 17.71 -15.63 -3.15
N THR A 21 18.23 -15.69 -4.39
CA THR A 21 19.55 -15.17 -4.76
C THR A 21 19.54 -13.70 -5.21
N THR A 22 18.36 -13.11 -5.43
CA THR A 22 18.21 -11.70 -5.83
C THR A 22 17.91 -10.86 -4.58
N PRO A 23 18.79 -9.94 -4.16
CA PRO A 23 18.62 -9.19 -2.90
C PRO A 23 17.46 -8.19 -2.94
N VAL A 24 17.03 -7.80 -4.15
CA VAL A 24 15.89 -6.91 -4.38
C VAL A 24 15.00 -7.55 -5.43
N CYS A 25 13.71 -7.66 -5.11
CA CYS A 25 12.67 -8.09 -6.04
C CYS A 25 11.88 -6.87 -6.48
N GLU A 26 11.91 -6.57 -7.78
CA GLU A 26 11.13 -5.48 -8.37
C GLU A 26 9.87 -6.06 -9.02
N CYS A 27 8.70 -5.61 -8.57
CA CYS A 27 7.41 -5.97 -9.13
C CYS A 27 6.34 -4.94 -8.76
N THR A 28 5.26 -4.90 -9.54
CA THR A 28 4.06 -4.13 -9.23
C THR A 28 3.23 -4.92 -8.22
N HIS A 29 3.30 -4.54 -6.95
CA HIS A 29 2.56 -5.22 -5.89
C HIS A 29 1.07 -4.82 -5.94
N ILE A 30 0.21 -5.78 -6.26
CA ILE A 30 -1.24 -5.57 -6.32
C ILE A 30 -1.93 -6.43 -5.26
N VAL A 31 -2.71 -5.80 -4.39
CA VAL A 31 -3.60 -6.47 -3.45
C VAL A 31 -5.03 -6.35 -3.94
N GLU A 32 -5.67 -7.49 -4.20
CA GLU A 32 -7.06 -7.54 -4.63
C GLU A 32 -8.01 -7.48 -3.43
N LEU A 33 -8.97 -6.55 -3.48
CA LEU A 33 -9.95 -6.30 -2.44
C LEU A 33 -11.36 -6.48 -3.02
N PRO A 34 -12.19 -7.36 -2.44
CA PRO A 34 -13.57 -7.49 -2.87
C PRO A 34 -14.33 -6.17 -2.69
N LEU A 35 -15.17 -5.81 -3.66
CA LEU A 35 -16.01 -4.63 -3.58
C LEU A 35 -16.93 -4.70 -2.36
N LYS A 36 -17.02 -3.59 -1.61
CA LYS A 36 -17.74 -3.43 -0.33
C LYS A 36 -17.21 -4.28 0.83
N SER A 37 -15.99 -4.80 0.75
CA SER A 37 -15.33 -5.44 1.89
C SER A 37 -14.90 -4.42 2.95
N SER A 38 -14.88 -4.85 4.21
CA SER A 38 -14.22 -4.13 5.30
C SER A 38 -12.76 -4.54 5.32
N VAL A 39 -11.86 -3.57 5.26
CA VAL A 39 -10.42 -3.79 5.16
C VAL A 39 -9.74 -3.22 6.39
N GLU A 40 -8.85 -3.99 7.03
CA GLU A 40 -7.89 -3.51 8.02
C GLU A 40 -6.47 -3.66 7.46
N ILE A 41 -5.70 -2.57 7.49
CA ILE A 41 -4.28 -2.56 7.13
C ILE A 41 -3.50 -2.22 8.39
N ILE A 42 -2.48 -3.02 8.70
CA ILE A 42 -1.51 -2.71 9.75
C ILE A 42 -0.19 -2.34 9.07
N LEU A 43 0.14 -1.05 9.06
CA LEU A 43 1.41 -0.56 8.55
C LEU A 43 2.43 -0.59 9.68
N ILE A 44 3.59 -1.18 9.43
CA ILE A 44 4.66 -1.34 10.42
C ILE A 44 5.93 -0.70 9.85
N ASN A 45 6.48 0.27 10.56
CA ASN A 45 7.75 0.89 10.16
C ASN A 45 8.92 0.11 10.78
N LYS A 46 9.58 -0.68 9.94
CA LYS A 46 10.80 -1.43 10.25
C LYS A 46 11.99 -0.98 9.41
N ASP A 47 12.03 0.30 9.03
CA ASP A 47 13.17 0.83 8.31
C ASP A 47 14.46 0.60 9.12
N LYS A 48 15.43 -0.07 8.50
CA LYS A 48 16.74 -0.38 9.08
C LYS A 48 17.79 0.68 8.71
N TYR A 49 17.50 1.51 7.73
CA TYR A 49 18.43 2.45 7.11
C TYR A 49 18.24 3.89 7.60
N SER A 50 17.03 4.24 8.05
CA SER A 50 16.74 5.54 8.64
C SER A 50 16.01 5.43 9.98
N SER A 51 16.11 6.50 10.77
CA SER A 51 15.32 6.69 11.99
C SER A 51 14.07 7.54 11.73
N ASN A 52 13.62 7.61 10.47
CA ASN A 52 12.54 8.51 10.08
C ASN A 52 11.17 7.85 10.23
N ASP A 53 10.17 8.70 10.44
CA ASP A 53 8.78 8.33 10.27
C ASP A 53 8.43 8.28 8.78
N HIS A 54 7.47 7.41 8.44
CA HIS A 54 6.91 7.35 7.09
C HIS A 54 5.53 7.98 7.05
N VAL A 55 5.16 8.63 5.95
CA VAL A 55 3.86 9.30 5.83
C VAL A 55 3.12 8.70 4.64
N PHE A 56 2.18 7.81 4.93
CA PHE A 56 1.43 7.09 3.89
C PHE A 56 0.14 7.81 3.54
N HIS A 57 -0.15 7.87 2.24
CA HIS A 57 -1.39 8.38 1.70
C HIS A 57 -2.09 7.32 0.84
N LEU A 58 -3.40 7.18 1.02
CA LEU A 58 -4.25 6.26 0.28
C LEU A 58 -5.15 7.02 -0.70
N HIS A 59 -5.08 6.64 -1.98
CA HIS A 59 -5.96 7.19 -2.99
C HIS A 59 -7.36 6.57 -2.94
N GLY A 60 -8.37 7.30 -3.40
CA GLY A 60 -9.74 6.80 -3.60
C GLY A 60 -10.54 6.47 -2.34
N HIS A 61 -9.93 6.49 -1.17
CA HIS A 61 -10.56 6.15 0.11
C HIS A 61 -10.01 7.03 1.24
N SER A 62 -10.90 7.42 2.15
CA SER A 62 -10.51 7.79 3.51
C SER A 62 -10.56 6.54 4.41
N PHE A 63 -9.73 6.51 5.44
CA PHE A 63 -9.65 5.45 6.43
C PHE A 63 -9.78 6.00 7.84
N ARG A 64 -10.18 5.13 8.77
CA ARG A 64 -10.13 5.39 10.19
C ARG A 64 -8.84 4.86 10.79
N ALA A 65 -8.08 5.72 11.47
CA ALA A 65 -6.93 5.29 12.25
C ALA A 65 -7.42 4.71 13.58
N VAL A 66 -7.48 3.38 13.67
CA VAL A 66 -8.11 2.67 14.80
C VAL A 66 -7.11 2.26 15.88
N GLY A 67 -5.82 2.20 15.59
CA GLY A 67 -4.82 1.83 16.58
C GLY A 67 -3.43 2.35 16.20
N ILE A 68 -2.61 2.62 17.22
CA ILE A 68 -1.21 3.01 17.06
C ILE A 68 -0.40 2.25 18.13
N ALA A 69 0.67 1.61 17.70
CA ALA A 69 1.70 1.04 18.56
C ALA A 69 3.00 1.84 18.38
N GLN A 70 3.69 2.08 19.48
CA GLN A 70 5.06 2.60 19.50
C GLN A 70 5.99 1.56 20.11
N ASN A 71 7.28 1.62 19.79
CA ASN A 71 8.29 0.71 20.32
C ASN A 71 7.93 -0.77 20.07
N VAL A 72 7.36 -1.06 18.90
CA VAL A 72 7.30 -2.40 18.35
C VAL A 72 8.75 -2.79 18.12
N LYS A 73 9.37 -3.47 19.10
CA LYS A 73 10.78 -3.89 19.06
C LYS A 73 11.04 -4.80 17.85
N ASP A 74 12.30 -5.10 17.56
CA ASP A 74 12.75 -5.98 16.46
C ASP A 74 12.21 -7.41 16.59
N ALA A 75 10.91 -7.54 16.37
CA ALA A 75 10.14 -8.73 16.18
C ALA A 75 10.05 -8.93 14.67
N ASP A 76 10.28 -10.15 14.22
CA ASP A 76 9.96 -10.54 12.85
C ASP A 76 8.46 -10.38 12.57
N ILE A 77 8.08 -10.39 11.29
CA ILE A 77 6.69 -10.21 10.87
C ILE A 77 5.77 -11.24 11.54
N GLU A 78 6.23 -12.47 11.73
CA GLU A 78 5.43 -13.56 12.33
C GLU A 78 5.10 -13.27 13.80
N SER A 79 6.09 -12.80 14.55
CA SER A 79 5.93 -12.39 15.94
C SER A 79 4.96 -11.22 16.07
N ILE A 80 5.00 -10.26 15.13
CA ILE A 80 4.06 -9.13 15.10
C ILE A 80 2.63 -9.61 14.80
N LYS A 81 2.47 -10.52 13.82
CA LYS A 81 1.17 -11.15 13.52
C LYS A 81 0.59 -11.86 14.74
N GLU A 82 1.41 -12.59 15.48
CA GLU A 82 0.97 -13.30 16.68
C GLU A 82 0.65 -12.35 17.85
N LEU A 83 1.39 -11.25 18.02
CA LEU A 83 1.02 -10.18 18.96
C LEU A 83 -0.34 -9.58 18.61
N ASP A 84 -0.59 -9.34 17.32
CA ASP A 84 -1.84 -8.75 16.86
C ASP A 84 -3.03 -9.68 17.10
N LYS A 85 -2.87 -10.96 16.76
CA LYS A 85 -3.85 -12.03 16.97
C LYS A 85 -4.22 -12.22 18.44
N ARG A 86 -3.28 -11.99 19.36
CA ARG A 86 -3.53 -12.00 20.82
C ARG A 86 -4.12 -10.68 21.34
N GLY A 87 -4.24 -9.65 20.51
CA GLY A 87 -4.67 -8.32 20.92
C GLY A 87 -3.63 -7.54 21.73
N GLU A 88 -2.37 -7.97 21.67
CA GLU A 88 -1.25 -7.40 22.44
C GLU A 88 -0.44 -6.36 21.65
N LEU A 89 -0.62 -6.29 20.32
CA LEU A 89 0.12 -5.32 19.48
C LEU A 89 -0.35 -3.88 19.72
N MET A 90 -1.66 -3.64 19.68
CA MET A 90 -2.29 -2.34 19.93
C MET A 90 -3.79 -2.49 20.24
N GLU A 91 -4.30 -1.61 21.08
CA GLU A 91 -5.74 -1.47 21.34
C GLU A 91 -6.42 -0.76 20.15
N ARG A 92 -7.61 -1.24 19.78
CA ARG A 92 -8.42 -0.64 18.71
C ARG A 92 -9.50 0.30 19.27
N ASN A 93 -9.47 1.58 18.91
CA ASN A 93 -10.60 2.49 19.04
C ASN A 93 -11.57 2.27 17.87
N LEU A 94 -12.69 1.58 18.12
CA LEU A 94 -13.71 1.30 17.09
C LEU A 94 -14.92 2.24 17.15
N VAL A 95 -14.92 3.22 18.06
CA VAL A 95 -16.08 4.10 18.29
C VAL A 95 -15.81 5.50 17.72
N THR A 96 -14.68 6.10 18.07
CA THR A 96 -14.38 7.51 17.79
C THR A 96 -13.09 7.70 17.00
N ALA A 97 -12.61 6.66 16.31
CA ALA A 97 -11.42 6.76 15.47
C ALA A 97 -11.54 7.88 14.43
N VAL A 98 -10.46 8.65 14.32
CA VAL A 98 -10.37 9.77 13.38
C VAL A 98 -10.32 9.26 11.94
N GLU A 99 -11.07 9.92 11.06
CA GLU A 99 -11.09 9.65 9.63
C GLU A 99 -10.11 10.58 8.90
N LYS A 100 -9.21 10.00 8.10
CA LYS A 100 -8.13 10.68 7.35
C LYS A 100 -7.82 9.91 6.07
N ASP A 101 -7.03 10.50 5.18
CA ASP A 101 -6.48 9.82 3.99
C ASP A 101 -4.95 9.66 4.05
N THR A 102 -4.32 10.29 5.06
CA THR A 102 -2.87 10.39 5.21
C THR A 102 -2.50 10.18 6.68
N ILE A 103 -1.48 9.37 6.94
CA ILE A 103 -1.08 9.01 8.30
C ILE A 103 0.43 8.85 8.42
N THR A 104 0.97 9.30 9.55
CA THR A 104 2.37 9.06 9.93
C THR A 104 2.49 7.71 10.63
N VAL A 105 3.42 6.88 10.18
CA VAL A 105 3.82 5.62 10.80
C VAL A 105 5.15 5.84 11.52
N PRO A 106 5.14 5.94 12.86
CA PRO A 106 6.34 6.26 13.62
C PRO A 106 7.44 5.22 13.42
N LYS A 107 8.71 5.62 13.49
CA LYS A 107 9.84 4.67 13.54
C LYS A 107 9.63 3.63 14.64
N ASP A 108 9.85 2.35 14.30
CA ASP A 108 9.62 1.20 15.19
C ASP A 108 8.20 1.19 15.78
N GLY A 109 7.24 1.71 15.02
CA GLY A 109 5.83 1.75 15.36
C GLY A 109 4.99 0.97 14.36
N ALA A 110 3.71 0.87 14.68
CA ALA A 110 2.70 0.36 13.77
C ALA A 110 1.41 1.17 13.88
N VAL A 111 0.64 1.26 12.80
CA VAL A 111 -0.69 1.88 12.78
C VAL A 111 -1.69 0.93 12.13
N ALA A 112 -2.87 0.80 12.73
CA ALA A 112 -3.99 0.04 12.18
C ALA A 112 -5.00 1.02 11.55
N LEU A 113 -5.27 0.81 10.26
CA LEU A 113 -6.18 1.62 9.44
C LEU A 113 -7.37 0.74 9.03
N ARG A 114 -8.59 1.28 9.11
CA ARG A 114 -9.79 0.60 8.59
C ARG A 114 -10.53 1.44 7.57
N PHE A 115 -10.94 0.84 6.47
CA PHE A 115 -11.81 1.48 5.49
C PHE A 115 -12.74 0.45 4.84
N MET A 116 -13.77 0.96 4.17
CA MET A 116 -14.67 0.16 3.34
C MET A 116 -14.26 0.32 1.87
N ALA A 117 -13.92 -0.78 1.22
CA ALA A 117 -13.48 -0.81 -0.19
C ALA A 117 -14.68 -0.58 -1.13
N THR A 118 -15.16 0.65 -1.21
CA THR A 118 -16.44 1.01 -1.87
C THR A 118 -16.27 1.73 -3.21
N SER A 119 -15.04 2.11 -3.55
CA SER A 119 -14.69 2.75 -4.81
C SER A 119 -13.99 1.73 -5.73
N PRO A 120 -14.66 1.16 -6.75
CA PRO A 120 -14.01 0.23 -7.68
C PRO A 120 -12.88 0.91 -8.45
N GLY A 121 -11.76 0.23 -8.63
CA GLY A 121 -10.60 0.77 -9.35
C GLY A 121 -9.26 0.34 -8.76
N TYR A 122 -8.21 1.02 -9.21
CA TYR A 122 -6.84 0.81 -8.75
C TYR A 122 -6.39 2.00 -7.92
N TRP A 123 -6.04 1.78 -6.66
CA TRP A 123 -5.76 2.84 -5.69
C TRP A 123 -4.38 2.69 -5.08
N LEU A 124 -3.55 3.70 -5.26
CA LEU A 124 -2.19 3.71 -4.75
C LEU A 124 -2.17 4.03 -3.25
N LEU A 125 -1.49 3.20 -2.47
CA LEU A 125 -1.02 3.50 -1.13
C LEU A 125 0.48 3.73 -1.21
N HIS A 126 0.95 4.92 -0.89
CA HIS A 126 2.36 5.25 -1.04
C HIS A 126 2.85 6.21 0.04
N ASP A 127 4.15 6.20 0.30
CA ASP A 127 4.81 7.24 1.10
C ASP A 127 4.77 8.58 0.36
N GLN A 128 4.55 9.68 1.07
CA GLN A 128 4.49 11.04 0.51
C GLN A 128 5.86 11.58 0.08
N SER A 129 6.97 10.96 0.51
CA SER A 129 8.31 11.31 0.07
C SER A 129 8.58 10.80 -1.35
N ALA A 130 8.76 11.74 -2.29
CA ALA A 130 9.10 11.47 -3.69
C ALA A 130 10.18 10.39 -3.88
N SER A 131 11.24 10.44 -3.08
CA SER A 131 12.33 9.48 -3.16
C SER A 131 11.94 8.08 -2.66
N HIS A 132 11.06 7.98 -1.67
CA HIS A 132 10.66 6.69 -1.10
C HIS A 132 9.69 5.94 -2.01
N TRP A 133 8.63 6.60 -2.50
CA TRP A 133 7.72 5.92 -3.43
C TRP A 133 8.35 5.68 -4.80
N ALA A 134 9.26 6.55 -5.28
CA ALA A 134 10.06 6.24 -6.48
C ALA A 134 11.03 5.05 -6.29
N SER A 135 11.33 4.65 -5.05
CA SER A 135 12.17 3.48 -4.73
C SER A 135 11.37 2.19 -4.49
N GLY A 136 10.03 2.22 -4.62
CA GLY A 136 9.18 1.03 -4.47
C GLY A 136 8.42 0.93 -3.14
N LEU A 137 8.37 1.99 -2.32
CA LEU A 137 7.57 2.01 -1.08
C LEU A 137 6.10 2.36 -1.37
N ASP A 138 5.48 1.54 -2.22
CA ASP A 138 4.13 1.71 -2.74
C ASP A 138 3.42 0.36 -2.95
N ILE A 139 2.09 0.36 -2.79
CA ILE A 139 1.20 -0.80 -2.97
C ILE A 139 -0.03 -0.34 -3.76
N LEU A 140 -0.50 -1.16 -4.69
CA LEU A 140 -1.73 -0.90 -5.42
C LEU A 140 -2.87 -1.77 -4.89
N PHE A 141 -3.98 -1.16 -4.50
CA PHE A 141 -5.21 -1.87 -4.17
C PHE A 141 -6.13 -1.93 -5.38
N LYS A 142 -6.43 -3.14 -5.87
CA LYS A 142 -7.46 -3.38 -6.89
C LYS A 142 -8.78 -3.68 -6.18
N VAL A 143 -9.71 -2.73 -6.20
CA VAL A 143 -11.03 -2.86 -5.58
C VAL A 143 -12.06 -3.29 -6.65
N GLY A 144 -12.70 -4.43 -6.43
CA GLY A 144 -13.70 -4.99 -7.33
C GLY A 144 -13.14 -5.69 -8.57
N GLU A 145 -14.05 -6.08 -9.45
CA GLU A 145 -13.73 -6.73 -10.73
C GLU A 145 -13.65 -5.73 -11.89
N THR A 146 -13.04 -6.13 -13.00
CA THR A 146 -12.97 -5.30 -14.21
C THR A 146 -14.36 -4.85 -14.69
N SER A 147 -15.41 -5.63 -14.43
CA SER A 147 -16.80 -5.28 -14.75
C SER A 147 -17.38 -4.17 -13.87
N ASP A 148 -16.80 -3.91 -12.70
CA ASP A 148 -17.22 -2.85 -11.77
C ASP A 148 -16.60 -1.48 -12.14
N LEU A 149 -15.56 -1.47 -12.98
CA LEU A 149 -14.85 -0.25 -13.36
C LEU A 149 -15.65 0.56 -14.40
N PRO A 150 -15.59 1.89 -14.36
CA PRO A 150 -16.17 2.73 -15.41
C PRO A 150 -15.43 2.50 -16.74
N PRO A 151 -16.09 2.74 -17.89
CA PRO A 151 -15.43 2.66 -19.18
C PRO A 151 -14.28 3.68 -19.28
N VAL A 152 -13.22 3.30 -19.98
CA VAL A 152 -12.09 4.20 -20.25
C VAL A 152 -12.58 5.40 -21.07
N PRO A 153 -12.28 6.66 -20.65
CA PRO A 153 -12.66 7.85 -21.41
C PRO A 153 -12.10 7.85 -22.85
N GLU A 154 -12.84 8.43 -23.80
CA GLU A 154 -12.52 8.39 -25.25
C GLU A 154 -11.10 8.87 -25.61
N HIS A 155 -10.57 9.83 -24.85
CA HIS A 155 -9.24 10.42 -25.08
C HIS A 155 -8.26 10.12 -23.94
N PHE A 156 -8.46 9.01 -23.24
CA PHE A 156 -7.54 8.60 -22.18
C PHE A 156 -6.13 8.31 -22.77
N PRO A 157 -5.05 8.87 -22.20
CA PRO A 157 -3.69 8.63 -22.67
C PRO A 157 -3.35 7.14 -22.69
N LYS A 158 -2.59 6.70 -23.70
CA LYS A 158 -2.12 5.31 -23.82
C LYS A 158 -0.64 5.23 -23.43
N CYS A 159 -0.16 4.04 -23.11
CA CYS A 159 1.27 3.82 -22.91
C CYS A 159 2.06 4.32 -24.14
N GLY A 160 3.17 5.03 -23.90
CA GLY A 160 3.94 5.70 -24.96
C GLY A 160 3.42 7.09 -25.37
N SER A 161 2.28 7.55 -24.85
CA SER A 161 1.84 8.96 -24.98
C SER A 161 2.65 9.93 -24.12
N TRP A 162 3.52 9.44 -23.24
CA TRP A 162 4.42 10.27 -22.42
C TRP A 162 5.58 10.81 -23.27
N VAL A 163 5.58 12.12 -23.52
CA VAL A 163 6.62 12.83 -24.29
C VAL A 163 7.78 13.36 -23.43
N GLY A 164 7.80 13.05 -22.14
CA GLY A 164 8.88 13.47 -21.23
C GLY A 164 8.80 14.94 -20.80
N PRO A 165 9.60 15.33 -19.77
CA PRO A 165 9.58 16.68 -19.20
C PRO A 165 10.08 17.77 -20.14
N GLN A 166 10.70 17.42 -21.28
CA GLN A 166 11.14 18.39 -22.30
C GLN A 166 10.00 19.20 -22.91
N PHE A 167 8.74 18.75 -22.79
CA PHE A 167 7.56 19.45 -23.31
C PHE A 167 6.74 20.19 -22.24
N PHE A 168 7.12 20.09 -20.96
CA PHE A 168 6.39 20.71 -19.83
C PHE A 168 7.17 21.86 -19.15
N LEU A 169 8.37 22.18 -19.64
CA LEU A 169 9.13 23.36 -19.25
C LEU A 169 8.93 24.45 -20.32
N ILE A 170 7.81 25.16 -20.24
CA ILE A 170 7.64 26.50 -20.85
C ILE A 170 7.70 27.52 -19.72
#